data_AF-A0A7G8VPL2-F1
#
_entry.id   AF-A0A7G8VPL2-F1
#
_cell.length_a   1.000
_cell.length_b   1.000
_cell.length_c   1.000
_cell.angle_alpha   90.00
_cell.angle_beta   90.00
_cell.angle_gamma   90.00
#
_symmetry.space_group_name_H-M   'P 1'
#
loop_
_entity.id
_entity.type
_entity.pdbx_description
1 polymer ?
#
loop_
_entity_poly.entity_id
_entity_poly.type
_entity_poly.pdbx_seq_one_letter_code
_entity_poly.pdbx_strand_id
1 'polypeptide(L)'
;MTIDTHLLALQLMAAQGLMGAFDTLYHHEGTEALAQRNTARRELSIHAVRSSIYCAMFIGLSSWAWHGAWAWVLLAVFGVEIVLTLWDFVVEDGSRLLPPTERVTHTVLAINAGAFIALLAMNAVDWAAQPTALVWQPQGWLGAFLALCGVGVGISGLRDGLAARALFRRTAQEEQRAVEAPVHFGSKPQRVLVTGGTGFIGQLLVRHLLADGHAVTVWTRDARSAAWGFGGAVRCVQALEQIPATDDVDVVINLAGARILGQRWSERRQRQLMQSRAGLTNTLVAWVATRPRKPWLLLSGSAIGYYGVQPQGDTAELAEDAPPQDIFMSTLCQGWEQAARGAVAHGVHVACMRFGFVLGHQGSLPQLLLPVALGMGGRLGSGRQWLSWVHVHDVIRAMAHVWTLTEQAGGDAAAQVFNFTAPGALTQEEFTRVAASVMHRPCWMPTPAAPVKLLLGEQADLLLEGQRVVPARLLQTGFRFAFPDARSALTDLCRPR
;
A
#
# COMPACT_ATOMS: atom_id res chain seq x y z
N MET A 1 -16.64 -4.06 52.88
CA MET A 1 -17.01 -4.45 51.49
C MET A 1 -15.92 -5.36 50.98
N THR A 2 -16.20 -6.65 50.83
CA THR A 2 -15.32 -7.58 50.12
C THR A 2 -15.40 -7.23 48.63
N ILE A 3 -14.27 -6.90 48.01
CA ILE A 3 -14.21 -6.63 46.57
C ILE A 3 -14.42 -7.96 45.84
N ASP A 4 -15.41 -8.02 44.96
CA ASP A 4 -15.58 -9.14 44.04
C ASP A 4 -14.49 -9.08 42.97
N THR A 5 -13.41 -9.82 43.21
CA THR A 5 -12.23 -9.84 42.33
C THR A 5 -12.54 -10.45 40.97
N HIS A 6 -13.52 -11.37 40.89
CA HIS A 6 -13.96 -11.97 39.63
C HIS A 6 -14.71 -10.95 38.77
N LEU A 7 -15.67 -10.23 39.36
CA LEU A 7 -16.36 -9.15 38.65
C LEU A 7 -15.40 -8.07 38.18
N LEU A 8 -14.44 -7.69 39.02
CA LEU A 8 -13.41 -6.72 38.66
C LEU A 8 -12.52 -7.23 37.50
N ALA A 9 -12.14 -8.51 37.50
CA ALA A 9 -11.40 -9.12 36.39
C ALA A 9 -12.19 -9.01 35.08
N LEU A 10 -13.50 -9.34 35.08
CA LEU A 10 -14.34 -9.22 33.89
C LEU A 10 -14.53 -7.77 33.42
N GLN A 11 -14.57 -6.80 34.32
CA GLN A 11 -14.59 -5.38 33.96
C GLN A 11 -13.30 -4.92 33.29
N LEU A 12 -12.13 -5.37 33.79
CA LEU A 12 -10.85 -5.11 33.14
C LEU A 12 -10.76 -5.80 31.77
N MET A 13 -11.33 -6.99 31.63
CA MET A 13 -11.45 -7.68 30.34
C MET A 13 -12.32 -6.91 29.35
N ALA A 14 -13.44 -6.33 29.81
CA ALA A 14 -14.28 -5.47 28.98
C ALA A 14 -13.54 -4.20 28.53
N ALA A 15 -12.77 -3.57 29.43
CA ALA A 15 -11.90 -2.45 29.08
C ALA A 15 -10.82 -2.88 28.06
N GLN A 16 -10.25 -4.08 28.22
CA GLN A 16 -9.31 -4.67 27.26
C GLN A 16 -9.92 -4.81 25.87
N GLY A 17 -11.18 -5.27 25.80
CA GLY A 17 -11.92 -5.39 24.54
C GLY A 17 -12.09 -4.06 23.81
N LEU A 18 -12.41 -2.99 24.56
CA LEU A 18 -12.54 -1.64 23.99
C LEU A 18 -11.21 -1.08 23.50
N MET A 19 -10.14 -1.21 24.30
CA MET A 19 -8.81 -0.73 23.93
C MET A 19 -8.23 -1.51 22.74
N GLY A 20 -8.41 -2.83 22.71
CA GLY A 20 -7.98 -3.67 21.58
C GLY A 20 -8.74 -3.36 20.29
N ALA A 21 -10.04 -3.06 20.39
CA ALA A 21 -10.83 -2.59 19.24
C ALA A 21 -10.33 -1.22 18.73
N PHE A 22 -10.03 -0.28 19.63
CA PHE A 22 -9.44 1.01 19.25
C PHE A 22 -8.10 0.81 18.53
N ASP A 23 -7.23 -0.04 19.07
CA ASP A 23 -5.91 -0.30 18.52
C ASP A 23 -5.99 -0.91 17.10
N THR A 24 -6.87 -1.90 16.93
CA THR A 24 -7.12 -2.53 15.62
C THR A 24 -7.67 -1.52 14.60
N LEU A 25 -8.69 -0.74 14.97
CA LEU A 25 -9.34 0.19 14.04
C LEU A 25 -8.48 1.42 13.73
N TYR A 26 -7.79 1.95 14.72
CA TYR A 26 -7.02 3.19 14.59
C TYR A 26 -5.59 2.95 14.09
N HIS A 27 -4.84 2.06 14.76
CA HIS A 27 -3.45 1.80 14.40
C HIS A 27 -3.37 0.85 13.20
N HIS A 28 -3.94 -0.35 13.29
CA HIS A 28 -3.75 -1.37 12.25
C HIS A 28 -4.48 -1.04 10.93
N GLU A 29 -5.72 -0.58 11.01
CA GLU A 29 -6.54 -0.27 9.83
C GLU A 29 -6.40 1.17 9.36
N GLY A 30 -6.57 2.13 10.27
CA GLY A 30 -6.65 3.55 9.92
C GLY A 30 -5.31 4.16 9.51
N THR A 31 -4.28 3.99 10.34
CA THR A 31 -2.99 4.67 10.14
C THR A 31 -1.99 3.81 9.37
N GLU A 32 -1.82 2.54 9.76
CA GLU A 32 -0.78 1.68 9.18
C GLU A 32 -1.27 0.89 7.95
N ALA A 33 -2.58 0.61 7.87
CA ALA A 33 -3.23 -0.20 6.83
C ALA A 33 -2.48 -1.53 6.57
N LEU A 34 -2.22 -2.29 7.65
CA LEU A 34 -1.29 -3.42 7.66
C LEU A 34 -1.52 -4.45 6.55
N ALA A 35 -2.78 -4.78 6.27
CA ALA A 35 -3.16 -5.74 5.23
C ALA A 35 -2.69 -5.34 3.82
N GLN A 36 -2.31 -4.08 3.61
CA GLN A 36 -1.81 -3.55 2.33
C GLN A 36 -0.28 -3.46 2.28
N ARG A 37 0.43 -3.72 3.39
CA ARG A 37 1.90 -3.69 3.44
C ARG A 37 2.48 -5.06 3.17
N ASN A 38 3.38 -5.15 2.20
CA ASN A 38 4.02 -6.41 1.82
C ASN A 38 4.89 -7.02 2.94
N THR A 39 5.36 -6.21 3.90
CA THR A 39 6.18 -6.66 5.04
C THR A 39 5.37 -7.14 6.25
N ALA A 40 4.05 -6.89 6.29
CA ALA A 40 3.21 -7.13 7.47
C ALA A 40 2.81 -8.60 7.68
N ARG A 41 3.27 -9.53 6.83
CA ARG A 41 2.84 -10.94 6.84
C ARG A 41 3.00 -11.61 8.21
N ARG A 42 4.17 -11.44 8.85
CA ARG A 42 4.49 -12.08 10.13
C ARG A 42 3.63 -11.53 11.25
N GLU A 43 3.51 -10.20 11.30
CA GLU A 43 2.68 -9.47 12.25
C GLU A 43 1.20 -9.91 12.15
N LEU A 44 0.62 -9.88 10.95
CA LEU A 44 -0.77 -10.34 10.73
C LEU A 44 -0.98 -11.81 11.11
N SER A 45 0.02 -12.68 10.92
CA SER A 45 -0.08 -14.08 11.35
C SER A 45 -0.08 -14.23 12.87
N ILE A 46 0.68 -13.40 13.60
CA ILE A 46 0.70 -13.39 15.06
C ILE A 46 -0.61 -12.81 15.59
N HIS A 47 -1.08 -11.71 15.02
CA HIS A 47 -2.38 -11.09 15.36
C HIS A 47 -3.54 -12.06 15.15
N ALA A 48 -3.55 -12.86 14.07
CA ALA A 48 -4.56 -13.88 13.83
C ALA A 48 -4.58 -14.99 14.89
N VAL A 49 -3.39 -15.47 15.31
CA VAL A 49 -3.24 -16.48 16.36
C VAL A 49 -3.70 -15.91 17.71
N ARG A 50 -3.21 -14.72 18.09
CA ARG A 50 -3.60 -14.04 19.33
C ARG A 50 -5.10 -13.78 19.38
N SER A 51 -5.68 -13.30 18.28
CA SER A 51 -7.12 -13.05 18.17
C SER A 51 -7.97 -14.32 18.30
N SER A 52 -7.48 -15.47 17.82
CA SER A 52 -8.17 -16.75 18.00
C SER A 52 -8.23 -17.17 19.47
N ILE A 53 -7.12 -16.96 20.20
CA ILE A 53 -7.04 -17.21 21.64
C ILE A 53 -7.98 -16.25 22.38
N TYR A 54 -7.90 -14.95 22.11
CA TYR A 54 -8.80 -13.96 22.74
C TYR A 54 -10.27 -14.23 22.44
N CYS A 55 -10.64 -14.59 21.21
CA CYS A 55 -12.01 -14.97 20.85
C CYS A 55 -12.54 -16.07 21.79
N ALA A 56 -11.76 -17.16 21.95
CA ALA A 56 -12.13 -18.26 22.83
C ALA A 56 -12.24 -17.81 24.29
N MET A 57 -11.37 -16.92 24.75
CA MET A 57 -11.35 -16.44 26.14
C MET A 57 -12.49 -15.46 26.44
N PHE A 58 -12.76 -14.50 25.57
CA PHE A 58 -13.87 -13.55 25.71
C PHE A 58 -15.22 -14.25 25.73
N ILE A 59 -15.41 -15.23 24.83
CA ILE A 59 -16.64 -16.04 24.84
C ILE A 59 -16.64 -16.96 26.07
N GLY A 60 -15.54 -17.65 26.34
CA GLY A 60 -15.44 -18.61 27.45
C GLY A 60 -15.64 -17.99 28.84
N LEU A 61 -15.16 -16.78 29.07
CA LEU A 61 -15.28 -16.08 30.35
C LEU A 61 -16.53 -15.20 30.44
N SER A 62 -17.30 -15.06 29.35
CA SER A 62 -18.51 -14.23 29.36
C SER A 62 -19.60 -14.78 30.29
N SER A 63 -19.68 -16.12 30.36
CA SER A 63 -20.83 -16.82 30.97
C SER A 63 -20.47 -18.17 31.60
N TRP A 64 -19.20 -18.56 31.68
CA TRP A 64 -18.80 -19.85 32.25
C TRP A 64 -17.69 -19.70 33.29
N ALA A 65 -17.83 -20.43 34.40
CA ALA A 65 -16.79 -20.66 35.38
C ALA A 65 -16.03 -21.95 35.04
N TRP A 66 -14.71 -21.90 35.09
CA TRP A 66 -13.82 -22.95 34.60
C TRP A 66 -13.29 -23.77 35.79
N HIS A 67 -14.05 -24.75 36.25
CA HIS A 67 -13.73 -25.52 37.46
C HIS A 67 -12.78 -26.70 37.20
N GLY A 68 -12.05 -27.10 38.25
CA GLY A 68 -11.14 -28.24 38.26
C GLY A 68 -10.03 -28.12 37.22
N ALA A 69 -9.85 -29.15 36.38
CA ALA A 69 -8.82 -29.17 35.36
C ALA A 69 -8.93 -28.01 34.34
N TRP A 70 -10.14 -27.49 34.10
CA TRP A 70 -10.35 -26.37 33.17
C TRP A 70 -9.73 -25.06 33.68
N ALA A 71 -9.65 -24.85 35.00
CA ALA A 71 -8.95 -23.69 35.57
C ALA A 71 -7.46 -23.68 35.19
N TRP A 72 -6.82 -24.85 35.23
CA TRP A 72 -5.41 -24.99 34.86
C TRP A 72 -5.18 -24.82 33.36
N VAL A 73 -6.09 -25.34 32.53
CA VAL A 73 -6.06 -25.11 31.08
C VAL A 73 -6.16 -23.62 30.78
N LEU A 74 -7.08 -22.91 31.46
CA LEU A 74 -7.25 -21.47 31.30
C LEU A 74 -5.94 -20.71 31.65
N LEU A 75 -5.32 -21.02 32.78
CA LEU A 75 -4.03 -20.41 33.17
C LEU A 75 -2.90 -20.73 32.17
N ALA A 76 -2.85 -21.96 31.65
CA ALA A 76 -1.87 -22.33 30.63
C ALA A 76 -2.08 -21.53 29.32
N VAL A 77 -3.33 -21.31 28.90
CA VAL A 77 -3.66 -20.48 27.73
C VAL A 77 -3.20 -19.03 27.94
N PHE A 78 -3.39 -18.46 29.14
CA PHE A 78 -2.84 -17.14 29.48
C PHE A 78 -1.30 -17.12 29.45
N GLY A 79 -0.64 -18.17 29.93
CA GLY A 79 0.81 -18.29 29.84
C GLY A 79 1.32 -18.25 28.39
N VAL A 80 0.64 -18.96 27.49
CA VAL A 80 0.92 -18.91 26.05
C VAL A 80 0.66 -17.52 25.48
N GLU A 81 -0.44 -16.89 25.87
CA GLU A 81 -0.79 -15.53 25.44
C GLU A 81 0.27 -14.50 25.85
N ILE A 82 0.78 -14.56 27.08
CA ILE A 82 1.86 -13.68 27.56
C ILE A 82 3.11 -13.85 26.68
N VAL A 83 3.50 -15.09 26.39
CA VAL A 83 4.66 -15.36 25.52
C VAL A 83 4.42 -14.83 24.11
N LEU A 84 3.22 -15.03 23.54
CA LEU A 84 2.87 -14.50 22.22
C LEU A 84 2.86 -12.98 22.19
N THR A 85 2.37 -12.31 23.24
CA THR A 85 2.36 -10.85 23.35
C THR A 85 3.77 -10.29 23.46
N LEU A 86 4.65 -10.92 24.25
CA LEU A 86 6.07 -10.56 24.30
C LEU A 86 6.78 -10.80 22.96
N TRP A 87 6.45 -11.89 22.27
CA TRP A 87 6.98 -12.19 20.94
C TRP A 87 6.51 -11.17 19.89
N ASP A 88 5.25 -10.72 19.98
CA ASP A 88 4.69 -9.71 19.10
C ASP A 88 5.47 -8.40 19.19
N PHE A 89 5.80 -7.93 20.41
CA PHE A 89 6.67 -6.76 20.60
C PHE A 89 8.01 -6.90 19.87
N VAL A 90 8.64 -8.06 19.96
CA VAL A 90 9.92 -8.33 19.29
C VAL A 90 9.77 -8.32 17.77
N VAL A 91 8.66 -8.88 17.25
CA VAL A 91 8.41 -8.95 15.81
C VAL A 91 8.02 -7.58 15.25
N GLU A 92 7.22 -6.80 15.97
CA GLU A 92 6.81 -5.45 15.58
C GLU A 92 8.00 -4.49 15.54
N ASP A 93 8.83 -4.47 16.59
CA ASP A 93 10.08 -3.67 16.62
C ASP A 93 11.04 -4.08 15.49
N GLY A 94 11.01 -5.35 15.08
CA GLY A 94 11.79 -5.86 13.96
C GLY A 94 11.16 -5.61 12.58
N SER A 95 9.85 -5.34 12.49
CA SER A 95 9.14 -5.20 11.21
C SER A 95 9.05 -3.73 10.76
N ARG A 96 8.87 -2.80 11.70
CA ARG A 96 8.78 -1.36 11.45
C ARG A 96 9.15 -0.54 12.67
N LEU A 97 9.34 0.77 12.46
CA LEU A 97 9.43 1.72 13.56
C LEU A 97 8.04 2.02 14.11
N LEU A 98 7.79 1.63 15.35
CA LEU A 98 6.53 1.90 16.05
C LEU A 98 6.37 3.40 16.36
N PRO A 99 5.25 4.03 15.94
CA PRO A 99 4.83 5.35 16.39
C PRO A 99 4.78 5.47 17.92
N PRO A 100 5.05 6.66 18.49
CA PRO A 100 4.98 6.85 19.93
C PRO A 100 3.59 6.55 20.53
N THR A 101 2.53 6.86 19.79
CA THR A 101 1.14 6.62 20.24
C THR A 101 0.83 5.13 20.35
N GLU A 102 1.26 4.33 19.37
CA GLU A 102 1.10 2.87 19.34
C GLU A 102 1.82 2.23 20.54
N ARG A 103 3.05 2.68 20.85
CA ARG A 103 3.78 2.20 22.04
C ARG A 103 3.07 2.51 23.36
N VAL A 104 2.48 3.70 23.48
CA VAL A 104 1.71 4.07 24.67
C VAL A 104 0.47 3.18 24.78
N THR A 105 -0.26 2.98 23.68
CA THR A 105 -1.43 2.10 23.63
C THR A 105 -1.07 0.67 24.02
N HIS A 106 0.03 0.10 23.49
CA HIS A 106 0.51 -1.23 23.85
C HIS A 106 0.89 -1.33 25.32
N THR A 107 1.52 -0.29 25.87
CA THR A 107 1.88 -0.24 27.31
C THR A 107 0.64 -0.27 28.19
N VAL A 108 -0.38 0.53 27.87
CA VAL A 108 -1.64 0.58 28.62
C VAL A 108 -2.38 -0.76 28.51
N LEU A 109 -2.43 -1.36 27.31
CA LEU A 109 -3.01 -2.68 27.08
C LEU A 109 -2.32 -3.77 27.91
N ALA A 110 -0.99 -3.75 27.98
CA ALA A 110 -0.22 -4.72 28.75
C ALA A 110 -0.45 -4.59 30.26
N ILE A 111 -0.53 -3.36 30.79
CA ILE A 111 -0.82 -3.10 32.21
C ILE A 111 -2.22 -3.62 32.57
N ASN A 112 -3.23 -3.28 31.77
CA ASN A 112 -4.60 -3.73 32.00
C ASN A 112 -4.75 -5.26 31.87
N ALA A 113 -4.11 -5.86 30.87
CA ALA A 113 -4.06 -7.31 30.71
C ALA A 113 -3.40 -7.99 31.92
N GLY A 114 -2.27 -7.48 32.39
CA GLY A 114 -1.59 -8.01 33.57
C GLY A 114 -2.46 -7.96 34.83
N ALA A 115 -3.16 -6.86 35.06
CA ALA A 115 -4.10 -6.72 36.18
C ALA A 115 -5.28 -7.70 36.07
N PHE A 116 -5.86 -7.83 34.88
CA PHE A 116 -6.91 -8.82 34.59
C PHE A 116 -6.44 -10.25 34.87
N ILE A 117 -5.29 -10.65 34.33
CA ILE A 117 -4.73 -11.99 34.48
C ILE A 117 -4.43 -12.29 35.95
N ALA A 118 -3.86 -11.33 36.69
CA ALA A 118 -3.57 -11.50 38.11
C ALA A 118 -4.84 -11.73 38.93
N LEU A 119 -5.88 -10.91 38.73
CA LEU A 119 -7.15 -11.09 39.44
C LEU A 119 -7.83 -12.41 39.06
N LEU A 120 -7.79 -12.79 37.79
CA LEU A 120 -8.36 -14.06 37.35
C LEU A 120 -7.58 -15.26 37.90
N ALA A 121 -6.24 -15.16 37.99
CA ALA A 121 -5.41 -16.21 38.58
C ALA A 121 -5.71 -16.44 40.07
N MET A 122 -6.03 -15.37 40.82
CA MET A 122 -6.49 -15.51 42.21
C MET A 122 -7.79 -16.32 42.29
N ASN A 123 -8.74 -16.07 41.37
CA ASN A 123 -10.00 -16.81 41.31
C ASN A 123 -9.83 -18.25 40.78
N ALA A 124 -8.86 -18.47 39.88
CA ALA A 124 -8.61 -19.76 39.28
C ALA A 124 -8.14 -20.81 40.30
N VAL A 125 -7.48 -20.40 41.40
CA VAL A 125 -7.10 -21.30 42.50
C VAL A 125 -8.34 -21.89 43.18
N ASP A 126 -9.34 -21.05 43.47
CA ASP A 126 -10.59 -21.49 44.07
C ASP A 126 -11.40 -22.36 43.10
N TRP A 127 -11.40 -22.01 41.81
CA TRP A 127 -12.03 -22.82 40.76
C TRP A 127 -11.35 -24.18 40.56
N ALA A 128 -10.02 -24.24 40.66
CA ALA A 128 -9.25 -25.46 40.53
C ALA A 128 -9.56 -26.48 41.64
N ALA A 129 -9.99 -26.02 42.82
CA ALA A 129 -10.40 -26.88 43.93
C ALA A 129 -11.80 -27.51 43.74
N GLN A 130 -12.59 -27.01 42.79
CA GLN A 130 -13.91 -27.54 42.45
C GLN A 130 -13.81 -28.76 41.52
N PRO A 131 -14.84 -29.63 41.46
CA PRO A 131 -14.91 -30.71 40.49
C PRO A 131 -14.83 -30.18 39.05
N THR A 132 -14.10 -30.88 38.17
CA THR A 132 -13.88 -30.46 36.78
C THR A 132 -15.20 -30.31 36.02
N ALA A 133 -15.57 -29.08 35.71
CA ALA A 133 -16.79 -28.74 34.99
C ALA A 133 -16.69 -27.33 34.40
N LEU A 134 -17.45 -27.08 33.32
CA LEU A 134 -17.76 -25.73 32.88
C LEU A 134 -19.14 -25.39 33.43
N VAL A 135 -19.20 -24.50 34.42
CA VAL A 135 -20.44 -24.14 35.10
C VAL A 135 -20.99 -22.87 34.48
N TRP A 136 -22.23 -22.91 34.01
CA TRP A 136 -22.90 -21.73 33.47
C TRP A 136 -23.14 -20.70 34.59
N GLN A 137 -22.54 -19.52 34.43
CA GLN A 137 -22.60 -18.41 35.36
C GLN A 137 -22.73 -17.09 34.58
N PRO A 138 -23.96 -16.71 34.18
CA PRO A 138 -24.19 -15.57 33.32
C PRO A 138 -23.94 -14.25 34.05
N GLN A 139 -23.27 -13.31 33.37
CA GLN A 139 -22.88 -12.00 33.92
C GLN A 139 -23.80 -10.85 33.46
N GLY A 140 -25.02 -11.20 33.03
CA GLY A 140 -25.99 -10.25 32.47
C GLY A 140 -25.42 -9.49 31.27
N TRP A 141 -25.53 -8.16 31.29
CA TRP A 141 -25.07 -7.29 30.20
C TRP A 141 -23.56 -7.39 29.96
N LEU A 142 -22.77 -7.59 31.03
CA LEU A 142 -21.31 -7.67 30.93
C LEU A 142 -20.90 -8.91 30.16
N GLY A 143 -21.55 -10.05 30.43
CA GLY A 143 -21.35 -11.28 29.67
C GLY A 143 -21.73 -11.12 28.20
N ALA A 144 -22.89 -10.52 27.92
CA ALA A 144 -23.30 -10.25 26.54
C ALA A 144 -22.29 -9.35 25.79
N PHE A 145 -21.77 -8.33 26.47
CA PHE A 145 -20.74 -7.44 25.93
C PHE A 145 -19.42 -8.18 25.66
N LEU A 146 -18.94 -8.99 26.61
CA LEU A 146 -17.71 -9.78 26.44
C LEU A 146 -17.83 -10.79 25.30
N ALA A 147 -18.97 -11.47 25.18
CA ALA A 147 -19.23 -12.37 24.06
C ALA A 147 -19.20 -11.63 22.70
N LEU A 148 -19.78 -10.42 22.64
CA LEU A 148 -19.71 -9.57 21.45
C LEU A 148 -18.26 -9.16 21.12
N CYS A 149 -17.46 -8.77 22.12
CA CYS A 149 -16.03 -8.52 21.95
C CYS A 149 -15.31 -9.75 21.39
N GLY A 150 -15.60 -10.95 21.93
CA GLY A 150 -15.02 -12.20 21.46
C GLY A 150 -15.33 -12.49 20.00
N VAL A 151 -16.59 -12.31 19.58
CA VAL A 151 -17.00 -12.43 18.16
C VAL A 151 -16.26 -11.40 17.29
N GLY A 152 -16.19 -10.14 17.73
CA GLY A 152 -15.50 -9.07 17.00
C GLY A 152 -14.02 -9.37 16.79
N VAL A 153 -13.31 -9.77 17.85
CA VAL A 153 -11.89 -10.17 17.79
C VAL A 153 -11.70 -11.42 16.93
N GLY A 154 -12.61 -12.40 17.01
CA GLY A 154 -12.59 -13.58 16.14
C GLY A 154 -12.71 -13.24 14.66
N ILE A 155 -13.61 -12.32 14.29
CA ILE A 155 -13.76 -11.83 12.91
C ILE A 155 -12.48 -11.10 12.46
N SER A 156 -11.91 -10.25 13.31
CA SER A 156 -10.64 -9.57 13.02
C SER A 156 -9.49 -10.56 12.81
N GLY A 157 -9.36 -11.57 13.70
CA GLY A 157 -8.34 -12.60 13.60
C GLY A 157 -8.44 -13.43 12.32
N LEU A 158 -9.66 -13.80 11.92
CA LEU A 158 -9.89 -14.49 10.65
C LEU A 158 -9.46 -13.64 9.46
N ARG A 159 -9.81 -12.35 9.47
CA ARG A 159 -9.39 -11.38 8.44
C ARG A 159 -7.87 -11.31 8.35
N ASP A 160 -7.18 -11.17 9.48
CA ASP A 160 -5.72 -11.03 9.51
C ASP A 160 -5.03 -12.31 9.04
N GLY A 161 -5.57 -13.47 9.39
CA GLY A 161 -5.09 -14.77 8.88
C GLY A 161 -5.25 -14.91 7.37
N LEU A 162 -6.40 -14.48 6.83
CA LEU A 162 -6.63 -14.44 5.38
C LEU A 162 -5.69 -13.45 4.67
N ALA A 163 -5.46 -12.27 5.26
CA ALA A 163 -4.53 -11.27 4.74
C ALA A 163 -3.08 -11.78 4.75
N ALA A 164 -2.63 -12.39 5.84
CA ALA A 164 -1.30 -12.99 5.96
C ALA A 164 -1.08 -14.09 4.90
N ARG A 165 -2.08 -14.97 4.69
CA ARG A 165 -2.03 -16.01 3.65
C ARG A 165 -1.99 -15.41 2.25
N ALA A 166 -2.75 -14.35 1.98
CA ALA A 166 -2.72 -13.65 0.70
C ALA A 166 -1.35 -13.01 0.45
N LEU A 167 -0.75 -12.35 1.45
CA LEU A 167 0.59 -11.77 1.35
C LEU A 167 1.65 -12.84 1.09
N PHE A 168 1.61 -13.99 1.79
CA PHE A 168 2.52 -15.11 1.55
C PHE A 168 2.52 -15.55 0.07
N ARG A 169 1.32 -15.76 -0.48
CA ARG A 169 1.15 -16.19 -1.88
C ARG A 169 1.66 -15.14 -2.86
N ARG A 170 1.37 -13.86 -2.60
CA ARG A 170 1.86 -12.75 -3.43
C ARG A 170 3.38 -12.69 -3.46
N THR A 171 4.04 -12.80 -2.30
CA THR A 171 5.51 -12.81 -2.24
C THR A 171 6.08 -13.98 -3.02
N ALA A 172 5.55 -15.19 -2.85
CA ALA A 172 6.00 -16.36 -3.60
C ALA A 172 5.80 -16.21 -5.12
N GLN A 173 4.66 -15.63 -5.55
CA GLN A 173 4.40 -15.37 -6.96
C GLN A 173 5.31 -14.26 -7.53
N GLU A 174 5.62 -13.23 -6.76
CA GLU A 174 6.59 -12.19 -7.13
C GLU A 174 8.00 -12.77 -7.30
N GLU A 175 8.44 -13.61 -6.36
CA GLU A 175 9.75 -14.30 -6.42
C GLU A 175 9.82 -15.24 -7.64
N GLN A 176 8.79 -16.06 -7.86
CA GLN A 176 8.72 -16.93 -9.02
C GLN A 176 8.75 -16.15 -10.34
N ARG A 177 7.98 -15.05 -10.43
CA ARG A 177 7.96 -14.18 -11.61
C ARG A 177 9.33 -13.54 -11.87
N ALA A 178 10.03 -13.11 -10.82
CA ALA A 178 11.36 -12.53 -10.96
C ALA A 178 12.38 -13.53 -11.53
N VAL A 179 12.21 -14.83 -11.26
CA VAL A 179 13.03 -15.91 -11.81
C VAL A 179 12.63 -16.26 -13.24
N GLU A 180 11.33 -16.40 -13.52
CA GLU A 180 10.83 -16.83 -14.84
C GLU A 180 10.95 -15.75 -15.93
N ALA A 181 10.81 -14.49 -15.55
CA ALA A 181 10.84 -13.35 -16.47
C ALA A 181 11.63 -12.19 -15.84
N PRO A 182 12.97 -12.32 -15.74
CA PRO A 182 13.81 -11.25 -15.22
C PRO A 182 13.67 -9.99 -16.08
N VAL A 183 13.76 -8.84 -15.40
CA VAL A 183 13.72 -7.52 -16.05
C VAL A 183 15.12 -6.95 -16.02
N HIS A 184 15.70 -6.73 -17.20
CA HIS A 184 17.06 -6.22 -17.36
C HIS A 184 17.07 -4.73 -17.69
N PHE A 185 17.81 -3.93 -16.92
CA PHE A 185 17.97 -2.49 -17.06
C PHE A 185 19.32 -2.16 -17.67
N GLY A 186 19.33 -2.01 -19.00
CA GLY A 186 20.55 -1.71 -19.75
C GLY A 186 21.52 -2.89 -19.80
N SER A 187 22.75 -2.59 -20.21
CA SER A 187 23.75 -3.61 -20.58
C SER A 187 24.71 -4.04 -19.46
N LYS A 188 24.74 -3.32 -18.33
CA LYS A 188 25.71 -3.54 -17.25
C LYS A 188 25.18 -3.04 -15.91
N PRO A 189 25.74 -3.52 -14.77
CA PRO A 189 25.47 -2.95 -13.45
C PRO A 189 25.77 -1.44 -13.39
N GLN A 190 24.88 -0.69 -12.77
CA GLN A 190 24.96 0.77 -12.65
C GLN A 190 24.52 1.25 -11.26
N ARG A 191 24.88 2.49 -10.91
CA ARG A 191 24.47 3.14 -9.66
C ARG A 191 23.24 4.01 -9.89
N VAL A 192 22.15 3.68 -9.21
CA VAL A 192 20.83 4.27 -9.46
C VAL A 192 20.34 5.04 -8.24
N LEU A 193 20.03 6.32 -8.44
CA LEU A 193 19.34 7.14 -7.45
C LEU A 193 17.83 7.07 -7.67
N VAL A 194 17.08 6.58 -6.69
CA VAL A 194 15.62 6.47 -6.77
C VAL A 194 14.97 7.41 -5.76
N THR A 195 14.14 8.33 -6.24
CA THR A 195 13.22 9.09 -5.37
C THR A 195 11.88 8.37 -5.31
N GLY A 196 11.17 8.45 -4.18
CA GLY A 196 9.91 7.72 -4.02
C GLY A 196 10.08 6.20 -4.01
N GLY A 197 11.28 5.70 -3.72
CA GLY A 197 11.61 4.26 -3.68
C GLY A 197 10.78 3.48 -2.68
N THR A 198 10.26 4.11 -1.62
CA THR A 198 9.36 3.47 -0.65
C THR A 198 7.89 3.43 -1.07
N GLY A 199 7.54 4.02 -2.22
CA GLY A 199 6.18 4.01 -2.73
C GLY A 199 5.80 2.71 -3.45
N PHE A 200 4.54 2.61 -3.86
CA PHE A 200 3.99 1.43 -4.56
C PHE A 200 4.84 0.97 -5.75
N ILE A 201 5.08 1.84 -6.74
CA ILE A 201 5.90 1.50 -7.92
C ILE A 201 7.38 1.39 -7.52
N GLY A 202 7.84 2.29 -6.63
CA GLY A 202 9.23 2.39 -6.20
C GLY A 202 9.75 1.11 -5.53
N GLN A 203 8.98 0.49 -4.63
CA GLN A 203 9.42 -0.72 -3.93
C GLN A 203 9.65 -1.88 -4.91
N LEU A 204 8.73 -2.04 -5.88
CA LEU A 204 8.85 -3.06 -6.90
C LEU A 204 10.06 -2.77 -7.81
N LEU A 205 10.24 -1.53 -8.25
CA LEU A 205 11.39 -1.10 -9.05
C LEU A 205 12.71 -1.38 -8.35
N VAL A 206 12.86 -0.99 -7.08
CA VAL A 206 14.10 -1.18 -6.31
C VAL A 206 14.45 -2.66 -6.21
N ARG A 207 13.46 -3.54 -5.97
CA ARG A 207 13.69 -5.00 -5.95
C ARG A 207 14.18 -5.52 -7.29
N HIS A 208 13.59 -5.08 -8.40
CA HIS A 208 14.04 -5.47 -9.74
C HIS A 208 15.45 -4.95 -10.07
N LEU A 209 15.76 -3.71 -9.71
CA LEU A 209 17.10 -3.13 -9.89
C LEU A 209 18.16 -3.92 -9.11
N LEU A 210 17.88 -4.28 -7.85
CA LEU A 210 18.79 -5.09 -7.03
C LEU A 210 18.96 -6.50 -7.60
N ALA A 211 17.87 -7.14 -8.02
CA ALA A 211 17.91 -8.48 -8.62
C ALA A 211 18.71 -8.49 -9.94
N ASP A 212 18.70 -7.38 -10.67
CA ASP A 212 19.47 -7.19 -11.90
C ASP A 212 20.91 -6.68 -11.65
N GLY A 213 21.33 -6.59 -10.39
CA GLY A 213 22.71 -6.30 -9.99
C GLY A 213 23.07 -4.83 -9.86
N HIS A 214 22.11 -3.91 -9.95
CA HIS A 214 22.35 -2.47 -9.76
C HIS A 214 22.55 -2.11 -8.29
N ALA A 215 23.40 -1.11 -8.04
CA ALA A 215 23.53 -0.51 -6.72
C ALA A 215 22.52 0.63 -6.57
N VAL A 216 21.64 0.53 -5.58
CA VAL A 216 20.52 1.48 -5.41
C VAL A 216 20.77 2.40 -4.21
N THR A 217 20.61 3.71 -4.45
CA THR A 217 20.47 4.72 -3.41
C THR A 217 19.05 5.27 -3.43
N VAL A 218 18.35 5.25 -2.30
CA VAL A 218 16.99 5.79 -2.15
C VAL A 218 17.04 7.13 -1.44
N TRP A 219 16.55 8.19 -2.11
CA TRP A 219 16.32 9.48 -1.47
C TRP A 219 14.88 9.55 -0.92
N THR A 220 14.77 9.68 0.40
CA THR A 220 13.50 9.57 1.13
C THR A 220 13.47 10.50 2.34
N ARG A 221 12.27 10.88 2.79
CA ARG A 221 12.08 11.69 4.01
C ARG A 221 12.45 10.93 5.28
N ASP A 222 12.31 9.61 5.27
CA ASP A 222 12.63 8.73 6.39
C ASP A 222 13.59 7.63 5.93
N ALA A 223 14.90 7.91 6.04
CA ALA A 223 15.93 6.97 5.60
C ALA A 223 16.04 5.74 6.51
N ARG A 224 15.74 5.89 7.81
CA ARG A 224 15.80 4.77 8.75
C ARG A 224 14.71 3.76 8.42
N SER A 225 13.46 4.20 8.32
CA SER A 225 12.34 3.32 7.94
C SER A 225 12.56 2.65 6.59
N ALA A 226 13.06 3.40 5.60
CA ALA A 226 13.38 2.84 4.28
C ALA A 226 14.49 1.78 4.33
N ALA A 227 15.58 2.02 5.06
CA ALA A 227 16.68 1.06 5.19
C ALA A 227 16.21 -0.25 5.83
N TRP A 228 15.36 -0.16 6.84
CA TRP A 228 14.68 -1.31 7.44
C TRP A 228 13.80 -2.05 6.44
N GLY A 229 12.94 -1.32 5.70
CA GLY A 229 12.02 -1.91 4.71
C GLY A 229 12.71 -2.65 3.56
N PHE A 230 13.97 -2.30 3.25
CA PHE A 230 14.80 -2.96 2.25
C PHE A 230 15.84 -3.93 2.85
N GLY A 231 15.78 -4.23 4.14
CA GLY A 231 16.70 -5.17 4.80
C GLY A 231 18.17 -4.75 4.73
N GLY A 232 18.45 -3.45 4.68
CA GLY A 232 19.81 -2.91 4.54
C GLY A 232 20.46 -3.08 3.15
N ALA A 233 19.73 -3.63 2.17
CA ALA A 233 20.27 -3.89 0.83
C ALA A 233 20.47 -2.62 -0.02
N VAL A 234 19.91 -1.48 0.40
CA VAL A 234 20.01 -0.19 -0.29
C VAL A 234 20.55 0.88 0.62
N ARG A 235 21.31 1.83 0.05
CA ARG A 235 21.68 3.05 0.76
C ARG A 235 20.48 3.98 0.81
N CYS A 236 20.06 4.41 2.00
CA CYS A 236 18.99 5.39 2.15
C CYS A 236 19.55 6.73 2.63
N VAL A 237 19.18 7.82 1.97
CA VAL A 237 19.61 9.18 2.32
C VAL A 237 18.40 10.09 2.51
N GLN A 238 18.50 11.04 3.44
CA GLN A 238 17.49 12.08 3.67
C GLN A 238 17.77 13.36 2.90
N ALA A 239 19.05 13.63 2.61
CA ALA A 239 19.51 14.80 1.91
C ALA A 239 20.48 14.36 0.80
N LEU A 240 20.42 15.02 -0.36
CA LEU A 240 21.25 14.64 -1.52
C LEU A 240 22.75 14.90 -1.26
N GLU A 241 23.06 15.80 -0.35
CA GLU A 241 24.41 16.13 0.12
C GLU A 241 25.06 14.96 0.88
N GLN A 242 24.25 14.01 1.37
CA GLN A 242 24.74 12.77 1.97
C GLN A 242 25.28 11.78 0.92
N ILE A 243 25.16 12.10 -0.38
CA ILE A 243 25.79 11.37 -1.48
C ILE A 243 27.06 12.14 -1.87
N PRO A 244 28.26 11.67 -1.47
CA PRO A 244 29.53 12.29 -1.80
C PRO A 244 29.66 12.59 -3.30
N ALA A 245 30.33 13.68 -3.64
CA ALA A 245 30.63 14.03 -5.04
C ALA A 245 31.47 12.96 -5.75
N THR A 246 32.23 12.16 -5.00
CA THR A 246 33.03 11.02 -5.46
C THR A 246 32.19 9.78 -5.80
N ASP A 247 30.97 9.69 -5.29
CA ASP A 247 30.12 8.51 -5.48
C ASP A 247 29.34 8.66 -6.78
N ASP A 248 29.79 8.01 -7.85
CA ASP A 248 29.09 8.06 -9.14
C ASP A 248 27.60 7.69 -9.03
N VAL A 249 26.77 8.38 -9.80
CA VAL A 249 25.35 8.07 -10.03
C VAL A 249 25.14 8.10 -11.54
N ASP A 250 24.81 6.94 -12.11
CA ASP A 250 24.68 6.79 -13.55
C ASP A 250 23.26 7.13 -14.02
N VAL A 251 22.24 6.73 -13.24
CA VAL A 251 20.83 6.97 -13.56
C VAL A 251 20.07 7.50 -12.36
N VAL A 252 19.14 8.42 -12.64
CA VAL A 252 18.19 8.94 -11.67
C VAL A 252 16.78 8.54 -12.06
N ILE A 253 16.03 7.95 -11.16
CA ILE A 253 14.61 7.63 -11.34
C ILE A 253 13.79 8.42 -10.32
N ASN A 254 13.00 9.36 -10.80
CA ASN A 254 12.21 10.27 -9.97
C ASN A 254 10.74 9.82 -9.91
N LEU A 255 10.36 9.09 -8.87
CA LEU A 255 8.98 8.66 -8.62
C LEU A 255 8.33 9.37 -7.41
N ALA A 256 9.05 10.30 -6.78
CA ALA A 256 8.54 11.02 -5.63
C ALA A 256 7.37 11.94 -6.01
N GLY A 257 6.35 11.94 -5.15
CA GLY A 257 5.22 12.85 -5.25
C GLY A 257 4.25 12.62 -4.10
N ALA A 258 3.63 13.69 -3.60
CA ALA A 258 2.55 13.54 -2.63
C ALA A 258 1.34 12.86 -3.29
N ARG A 259 0.66 11.97 -2.55
CA ARG A 259 -0.56 11.27 -3.02
C ARG A 259 -1.56 12.27 -3.58
N ILE A 260 -2.05 12.03 -4.80
CA ILE A 260 -3.01 12.95 -5.44
C ILE A 260 -4.39 12.82 -4.80
N LEU A 261 -4.83 11.58 -4.56
CA LEU A 261 -6.07 11.26 -3.86
C LEU A 261 -5.95 11.46 -2.35
N GLY A 262 -7.00 11.99 -1.72
CA GLY A 262 -7.13 12.10 -0.26
C GLY A 262 -7.83 13.40 0.14
N GLN A 263 -7.05 14.39 0.61
CA GLN A 263 -7.57 15.67 1.07
C GLN A 263 -8.01 16.55 -0.11
N ARG A 264 -9.22 17.14 -0.07
CA ARG A 264 -9.74 18.08 -1.08
C ARG A 264 -8.69 19.11 -1.53
N TRP A 265 -8.69 19.45 -2.83
CA TRP A 265 -7.76 20.42 -3.41
C TRP A 265 -8.10 21.86 -3.01
N SER A 266 -7.63 22.26 -1.82
CA SER A 266 -7.47 23.68 -1.50
C SER A 266 -6.21 24.25 -2.15
N GLU A 267 -6.08 25.57 -2.25
CA GLU A 267 -4.86 26.19 -2.79
C GLU A 267 -3.59 25.74 -2.05
N ARG A 268 -3.66 25.59 -0.72
CA ARG A 268 -2.55 25.06 0.09
C ARG A 268 -2.16 23.66 -0.37
N ARG A 269 -3.14 22.80 -0.64
CA ARG A 269 -2.90 21.44 -1.14
C ARG A 269 -2.34 21.45 -2.55
N GLN A 270 -2.86 22.31 -3.43
CA GLN A 270 -2.34 22.49 -4.78
C GLN A 270 -0.86 22.92 -4.78
N ARG A 271 -0.49 23.92 -3.96
CA ARG A 271 0.90 24.33 -3.73
C ARG A 271 1.77 23.18 -3.23
N GLN A 272 1.27 22.38 -2.28
CA GLN A 272 1.97 21.20 -1.80
C GLN A 272 2.18 20.15 -2.90
N LEU A 273 1.17 19.91 -3.76
CA LEU A 273 1.27 18.97 -4.87
C LEU A 273 2.33 19.42 -5.88
N MET A 274 2.36 20.72 -6.22
CA MET A 274 3.37 21.33 -7.09
C MET A 274 4.78 21.22 -6.49
N GLN A 275 4.94 21.60 -5.21
CA GLN A 275 6.23 21.52 -4.52
C GLN A 275 6.76 20.08 -4.44
N SER A 276 5.88 19.10 -4.17
CA SER A 276 6.26 17.69 -4.09
C SER A 276 6.66 17.05 -5.43
N ARG A 277 6.44 17.76 -6.55
CA ARG A 277 6.71 17.30 -7.92
C ARG A 277 7.72 18.21 -8.59
N ALA A 278 7.27 19.31 -9.18
CA ALA A 278 8.13 20.28 -9.87
C ALA A 278 9.21 20.84 -8.94
N GLY A 279 8.86 21.18 -7.69
CA GLY A 279 9.82 21.66 -6.69
C GLY A 279 10.93 20.64 -6.38
N LEU A 280 10.55 19.42 -6.03
CA LEU A 280 11.49 18.32 -5.79
C LEU A 280 12.35 18.00 -7.03
N THR A 281 11.74 18.03 -8.21
CA THR A 281 12.44 17.78 -9.48
C THR A 281 13.44 18.88 -9.78
N ASN A 282 13.12 20.15 -9.53
CA ASN A 282 14.06 21.26 -9.63
C ASN A 282 15.25 21.09 -8.67
N THR A 283 15.01 20.65 -7.43
CA THR A 283 16.10 20.32 -6.49
C THR A 283 17.00 19.21 -7.04
N LEU A 284 16.40 18.16 -7.62
CA LEU A 284 17.13 17.04 -8.21
C LEU A 284 17.99 17.50 -9.40
N VAL A 285 17.43 18.32 -10.30
CA VAL A 285 18.14 18.87 -11.47
C VAL A 285 19.27 19.80 -11.03
N ALA A 286 19.03 20.66 -10.03
CA ALA A 286 20.07 21.52 -9.46
C ALA A 286 21.20 20.70 -8.85
N TRP A 287 20.88 19.63 -8.12
CA TRP A 287 21.89 18.70 -7.59
C TRP A 287 22.66 18.01 -8.73
N VAL A 288 21.99 17.54 -9.79
CA VAL A 288 22.66 16.99 -10.98
C VAL A 288 23.63 18.02 -11.58
N ALA A 289 23.25 19.30 -11.63
CA ALA A 289 24.09 20.39 -12.13
C ALA A 289 25.40 20.58 -11.34
N THR A 290 25.46 20.21 -10.06
CA THR A 290 26.68 20.32 -9.24
C THR A 290 27.59 19.09 -9.30
N ARG A 291 27.12 17.96 -9.85
CA ARG A 291 27.88 16.71 -9.91
C ARG A 291 29.10 16.80 -10.85
N PRO A 292 30.29 16.29 -10.47
CA PRO A 292 31.43 16.21 -11.39
C PRO A 292 31.14 15.28 -12.59
N ARG A 293 30.61 14.09 -12.31
CA ARG A 293 30.10 13.15 -13.31
C ARG A 293 28.57 13.18 -13.29
N LYS A 294 27.98 13.54 -14.43
CA LYS A 294 26.52 13.62 -14.58
C LYS A 294 25.93 12.21 -14.76
N PRO A 295 24.74 11.94 -14.21
CA PRO A 295 23.95 10.80 -14.66
C PRO A 295 23.66 10.98 -16.15
N TRP A 296 23.65 9.88 -16.90
CA TRP A 296 23.34 9.95 -18.33
C TRP A 296 21.83 9.91 -18.60
N LEU A 297 21.03 9.43 -17.63
CA LEU A 297 19.57 9.31 -17.75
C LEU A 297 18.83 9.79 -16.49
N LEU A 298 17.75 10.54 -16.73
CA LEU A 298 16.70 10.87 -15.79
C LEU A 298 15.36 10.30 -16.28
N LEU A 299 14.89 9.24 -15.63
CA LEU A 299 13.51 8.76 -15.78
C LEU A 299 12.63 9.51 -14.78
N SER A 300 11.81 10.46 -15.25
CA SER A 300 10.93 11.24 -14.37
C SER A 300 9.48 10.81 -14.50
N GLY A 301 8.83 10.55 -13.37
CA GLY A 301 7.40 10.37 -13.33
C GLY A 301 6.65 11.59 -13.86
N SER A 302 5.48 11.34 -14.44
CA SER A 302 4.44 12.30 -14.80
C SER A 302 3.09 11.56 -14.66
N ALA A 303 2.01 12.09 -15.26
CA ALA A 303 0.74 11.38 -15.33
C ALA A 303 0.00 11.74 -16.62
N ILE A 304 -0.92 10.87 -17.03
CA ILE A 304 -1.84 11.16 -18.13
C ILE A 304 -2.75 12.37 -17.86
N GLY A 305 -2.80 12.85 -16.62
CA GLY A 305 -3.44 14.13 -16.27
C GLY A 305 -2.88 15.33 -17.05
N TYR A 306 -1.70 15.19 -17.69
CA TYR A 306 -1.19 16.15 -18.68
C TYR A 306 -2.23 16.52 -19.75
N TYR A 307 -3.01 15.55 -20.23
CA TYR A 307 -4.00 15.77 -21.29
C TYR A 307 -5.30 16.44 -20.80
N GLY A 308 -5.44 16.63 -19.48
CA GLY A 308 -6.64 17.15 -18.85
C GLY A 308 -7.80 16.16 -18.88
N VAL A 309 -9.01 16.66 -19.14
CA VAL A 309 -10.25 15.87 -19.14
C VAL A 309 -10.77 15.72 -20.56
N GLN A 310 -11.14 14.50 -20.96
CA GLN A 310 -11.77 14.24 -22.25
C GLN A 310 -13.30 14.17 -22.10
N PRO A 311 -14.09 14.78 -23.02
CA PRO A 311 -15.54 14.67 -23.00
C PRO A 311 -16.01 13.20 -23.03
N GLN A 312 -17.01 12.87 -22.21
CA GLN A 312 -17.51 11.50 -22.12
C GLN A 312 -18.16 11.04 -23.43
N GLY A 313 -17.66 9.94 -23.99
CA GLY A 313 -18.10 9.40 -25.27
C GLY A 313 -17.31 9.90 -26.48
N ASP A 314 -16.39 10.85 -26.31
CA ASP A 314 -15.37 11.09 -27.32
C ASP A 314 -14.46 9.86 -27.39
N THR A 315 -14.20 9.38 -28.61
CA THR A 315 -13.40 8.17 -28.85
C THR A 315 -12.01 8.50 -29.39
N ALA A 316 -11.65 9.78 -29.54
CA ALA A 316 -10.32 10.18 -30.00
C ALA A 316 -9.23 9.63 -29.07
N GLU A 317 -8.18 9.05 -29.66
CA GLU A 317 -7.02 8.55 -28.94
C GLU A 317 -6.01 9.67 -28.73
N LEU A 318 -5.47 9.77 -27.51
CA LEU A 318 -4.49 10.76 -27.12
C LEU A 318 -3.11 10.07 -27.03
N ALA A 319 -2.21 10.39 -27.95
CA ALA A 319 -0.83 9.94 -27.96
C ALA A 319 0.12 10.98 -27.31
N GLU A 320 1.42 10.72 -27.30
CA GLU A 320 2.42 11.58 -26.63
C GLU A 320 2.55 13.00 -27.21
N ASP A 321 2.06 13.23 -28.42
CA ASP A 321 2.02 14.52 -29.14
C ASP A 321 0.76 15.34 -28.86
N ALA A 322 -0.28 14.76 -28.26
CA ALA A 322 -1.51 15.46 -27.96
C ALA A 322 -1.29 16.63 -26.97
N PRO A 323 -1.98 17.77 -27.17
CA PRO A 323 -1.75 18.97 -26.39
C PRO A 323 -2.27 18.85 -24.95
N PRO A 324 -1.71 19.63 -24.01
CA PRO A 324 -2.27 19.75 -22.67
C PRO A 324 -3.52 20.65 -22.65
N GLN A 325 -4.14 20.78 -21.47
CA GLN A 325 -5.26 21.68 -21.21
C GLN A 325 -4.90 22.69 -20.12
N ASP A 326 -5.59 23.83 -20.08
CA ASP A 326 -5.42 24.83 -19.01
C ASP A 326 -6.29 24.51 -17.78
N ILE A 327 -5.99 23.38 -17.14
CA ILE A 327 -6.63 22.94 -15.89
C ILE A 327 -5.57 22.47 -14.91
N PHE A 328 -5.82 22.63 -13.61
CA PHE A 328 -4.80 22.41 -12.56
C PHE A 328 -4.05 21.07 -12.69
N MET A 329 -4.74 19.95 -12.94
CA MET A 329 -4.10 18.63 -13.08
C MET A 329 -3.14 18.56 -14.27
N SER A 330 -3.46 19.25 -15.36
CA SER A 330 -2.62 19.36 -16.55
C SER A 330 -1.46 20.31 -16.30
N THR A 331 -1.71 21.50 -15.75
CA THR A 331 -0.67 22.47 -15.36
C THR A 331 0.34 21.86 -14.39
N LEU A 332 -0.12 21.02 -13.47
CA LEU A 332 0.75 20.26 -12.55
C LEU A 332 1.70 19.32 -13.30
N CYS A 333 1.20 18.58 -14.29
CA CYS A 333 2.03 17.67 -15.09
C CYS A 333 2.97 18.46 -16.02
N GLN A 334 2.50 19.54 -16.63
CA GLN A 334 3.32 20.43 -17.45
C GLN A 334 4.51 21.00 -16.66
N GLY A 335 4.26 21.54 -15.46
CA GLY A 335 5.32 22.06 -14.59
C GLY A 335 6.30 20.97 -14.14
N TRP A 336 5.82 19.75 -13.90
CA TRP A 336 6.66 18.62 -13.53
C TRP A 336 7.57 18.17 -14.70
N GLU A 337 7.03 18.04 -15.90
CA GLU A 337 7.79 17.68 -17.10
C GLU A 337 8.79 18.77 -17.49
N GLN A 338 8.42 20.05 -17.36
CA GLN A 338 9.32 21.16 -17.62
C GLN A 338 10.50 21.21 -16.63
N ALA A 339 10.24 20.92 -15.36
CA ALA A 339 11.31 20.81 -14.36
C ALA A 339 12.30 19.68 -14.73
N ALA A 340 11.80 18.50 -15.09
CA ALA A 340 12.65 17.36 -15.48
C ALA A 340 13.47 17.67 -16.74
N ARG A 341 12.86 18.32 -17.74
CA ARG A 341 13.53 18.74 -18.99
C ARG A 341 14.75 19.63 -18.75
N GLY A 342 14.80 20.37 -17.63
CA GLY A 342 15.97 21.16 -17.25
C GLY A 342 17.28 20.36 -17.19
N ALA A 343 17.23 19.05 -16.93
CA ALA A 343 18.42 18.20 -16.90
C ALA A 343 19.11 18.07 -18.28
N VAL A 344 18.39 18.27 -19.39
CA VAL A 344 18.96 18.23 -20.74
C VAL A 344 20.07 19.27 -20.91
N ALA A 345 19.93 20.46 -20.30
CA ALA A 345 20.95 21.50 -20.33
C ALA A 345 22.27 21.08 -19.66
N HIS A 346 22.28 19.97 -18.92
CA HIS A 346 23.44 19.39 -18.27
C HIS A 346 23.92 18.09 -18.94
N GLY A 347 23.46 17.80 -20.16
CA GLY A 347 23.87 16.61 -20.91
C GLY A 347 23.21 15.31 -20.44
N VAL A 348 22.05 15.40 -19.78
CA VAL A 348 21.32 14.25 -19.23
C VAL A 348 20.12 13.95 -20.14
N HIS A 349 19.98 12.72 -20.63
CA HIS A 349 18.75 12.32 -21.33
C HIS A 349 17.59 12.28 -20.34
N VAL A 350 16.42 12.74 -20.76
CA VAL A 350 15.22 12.77 -19.92
C VAL A 350 14.13 11.95 -20.57
N ALA A 351 13.52 11.03 -19.84
CA ALA A 351 12.29 10.39 -20.25
C ALA A 351 11.18 10.67 -19.23
N CYS A 352 10.17 11.42 -19.65
CA CYS A 352 8.98 11.69 -18.86
C CYS A 352 7.97 10.54 -19.03
N MET A 353 7.58 9.92 -17.93
CA MET A 353 6.72 8.74 -17.88
C MET A 353 5.30 9.14 -17.46
N ARG A 354 4.39 9.32 -18.43
CA ARG A 354 2.99 9.66 -18.16
C ARG A 354 2.22 8.42 -17.75
N PHE A 355 2.15 8.16 -16.44
CA PHE A 355 1.43 7.01 -15.90
C PHE A 355 -0.08 7.15 -16.07
N GLY A 356 -0.71 6.09 -16.57
CA GLY A 356 -2.15 5.86 -16.40
C GLY A 356 -2.50 5.39 -15.00
N PHE A 357 -3.70 4.84 -14.85
CA PHE A 357 -4.12 4.18 -13.62
C PHE A 357 -3.35 2.86 -13.43
N VAL A 358 -2.35 2.88 -12.54
CA VAL A 358 -1.49 1.70 -12.31
C VAL A 358 -2.23 0.65 -11.49
N LEU A 359 -2.47 -0.51 -12.09
CA LEU A 359 -3.10 -1.67 -11.47
C LEU A 359 -2.06 -2.49 -10.70
N GLY A 360 -2.32 -2.71 -9.41
CA GLY A 360 -1.56 -3.65 -8.59
C GLY A 360 -2.19 -3.86 -7.22
N HIS A 361 -1.55 -4.69 -6.40
CA HIS A 361 -2.05 -5.02 -5.04
C HIS A 361 -2.00 -3.85 -4.05
N GLN A 362 -1.23 -2.80 -4.37
CA GLN A 362 -1.20 -1.53 -3.63
C GLN A 362 -1.68 -0.39 -4.54
N GLY A 363 -1.59 0.85 -4.05
CA GLY A 363 -2.07 2.01 -4.80
C GLY A 363 -3.58 2.16 -4.69
N SER A 364 -4.23 2.60 -5.78
CA SER A 364 -5.65 2.95 -5.77
C SER A 364 -6.58 1.81 -6.20
N LEU A 365 -6.05 0.72 -6.77
CA LEU A 365 -6.86 -0.41 -7.23
C LEU A 365 -7.63 -1.10 -6.09
N PRO A 366 -7.05 -1.39 -4.90
CA PRO A 366 -7.81 -2.02 -3.81
C PRO A 366 -9.04 -1.23 -3.39
N GLN A 367 -8.93 0.11 -3.39
CA GLN A 367 -10.05 1.00 -3.04
C GLN A 367 -11.14 0.97 -4.12
N LEU A 368 -10.73 0.90 -5.41
CA LEU A 368 -11.65 0.79 -6.53
C LEU A 368 -12.36 -0.58 -6.58
N LEU A 369 -11.69 -1.66 -6.17
CA LEU A 369 -12.24 -3.02 -6.17
C LEU A 369 -13.10 -3.34 -4.94
N LEU A 370 -12.96 -2.60 -3.83
CA LEU A 370 -13.66 -2.90 -2.58
C LEU A 370 -15.19 -3.04 -2.74
N PRO A 371 -15.92 -2.12 -3.40
CA PRO A 371 -17.36 -2.29 -3.61
C PRO A 371 -17.68 -3.55 -4.42
N VAL A 372 -16.87 -3.86 -5.42
CA VAL A 372 -17.04 -5.05 -6.26
C VAL A 372 -16.80 -6.33 -5.44
N ALA A 373 -15.78 -6.34 -4.57
CA ALA A 373 -15.45 -7.47 -3.71
C ALA A 373 -16.58 -7.80 -2.71
N LEU A 374 -17.29 -6.76 -2.24
CA LEU A 374 -18.47 -6.85 -1.38
C LEU A 374 -19.77 -7.23 -2.13
N GLY A 375 -19.71 -7.47 -3.46
CA GLY A 375 -20.90 -7.77 -4.26
C GLY A 375 -21.80 -6.55 -4.52
N MET A 376 -21.29 -5.36 -4.22
CA MET A 376 -21.93 -4.06 -4.43
C MET A 376 -21.34 -3.36 -5.67
N GLY A 377 -20.86 -4.14 -6.64
CA GLY A 377 -20.25 -3.62 -7.86
C GLY A 377 -21.28 -2.99 -8.81
N GLY A 378 -20.86 -1.95 -9.51
CA GLY A 378 -21.61 -1.33 -10.61
C GLY A 378 -20.92 -0.04 -11.09
N ARG A 379 -21.48 0.56 -12.14
CA ARG A 379 -20.89 1.77 -12.75
C ARG A 379 -20.73 2.90 -11.73
N LEU A 380 -19.64 3.64 -11.83
CA LEU A 380 -19.34 4.82 -11.02
C LEU A 380 -19.71 6.07 -11.82
N GLY A 381 -20.63 6.89 -11.30
CA GLY A 381 -21.16 8.03 -12.03
C GLY A 381 -21.89 7.61 -13.31
N SER A 382 -21.49 8.14 -14.46
CA SER A 382 -22.06 7.74 -15.75
C SER A 382 -21.56 6.37 -16.23
N GLY A 383 -20.37 5.95 -15.80
CA GLY A 383 -19.66 4.76 -16.30
C GLY A 383 -18.99 4.95 -17.67
N ARG A 384 -19.19 6.10 -18.33
CA ARG A 384 -18.72 6.38 -19.70
C ARG A 384 -17.32 6.98 -19.76
N GLN A 385 -16.79 7.41 -18.61
CA GLN A 385 -15.45 7.99 -18.54
C GLN A 385 -14.39 6.93 -18.89
N TRP A 386 -13.38 7.34 -19.63
CA TRP A 386 -12.28 6.46 -20.02
C TRP A 386 -11.34 6.19 -18.85
N LEU A 387 -10.99 4.93 -18.67
CA LEU A 387 -9.96 4.47 -17.77
C LEU A 387 -8.77 3.97 -18.59
N SER A 388 -7.76 4.82 -18.72
CA SER A 388 -6.45 4.43 -19.25
C SER A 388 -5.60 3.89 -18.10
N TRP A 389 -5.28 2.60 -18.15
CA TRP A 389 -4.67 1.86 -17.06
C TRP A 389 -3.37 1.19 -17.51
N VAL A 390 -2.55 0.68 -16.58
CA VAL A 390 -1.38 -0.15 -16.91
C VAL A 390 -1.10 -1.10 -15.75
N HIS A 391 -0.66 -2.33 -16.03
CA HIS A 391 -0.26 -3.26 -14.97
C HIS A 391 1.09 -2.84 -14.35
N VAL A 392 1.24 -2.94 -13.02
CA VAL A 392 2.46 -2.49 -12.33
C VAL A 392 3.74 -3.17 -12.83
N HIS A 393 3.68 -4.44 -13.24
CA HIS A 393 4.85 -5.10 -13.83
C HIS A 393 5.17 -4.59 -15.23
N ASP A 394 4.17 -4.20 -16.03
CA ASP A 394 4.43 -3.57 -17.32
C ASP A 394 5.00 -2.17 -17.17
N VAL A 395 4.68 -1.46 -16.06
CA VAL A 395 5.37 -0.21 -15.72
C VAL A 395 6.88 -0.43 -15.55
N ILE A 396 7.28 -1.44 -14.76
CA ILE A 396 8.71 -1.72 -14.53
C ILE A 396 9.40 -2.18 -15.83
N ARG A 397 8.74 -3.04 -16.61
CA ARG A 397 9.26 -3.50 -17.91
C ARG A 397 9.38 -2.35 -18.92
N ALA A 398 8.44 -1.41 -18.93
CA ALA A 398 8.50 -0.24 -19.79
C ALA A 398 9.62 0.72 -19.36
N MET A 399 9.88 0.88 -18.06
CA MET A 399 11.05 1.63 -17.57
C MET A 399 12.35 1.02 -18.07
N ALA A 400 12.50 -0.30 -17.97
CA ALA A 400 13.67 -1.04 -18.47
C ALA A 400 13.83 -0.92 -20.00
N HIS A 401 12.72 -0.97 -20.74
CA HIS A 401 12.70 -0.78 -22.18
C HIS A 401 13.16 0.63 -22.58
N VAL A 402 12.59 1.66 -21.97
CA VAL A 402 12.98 3.07 -22.21
C VAL A 402 14.43 3.33 -21.82
N TRP A 403 14.90 2.75 -20.73
CA TRP A 403 16.30 2.80 -20.34
C TRP A 403 17.20 2.23 -21.44
N THR A 404 16.92 1.01 -21.89
CA THR A 404 17.72 0.30 -22.89
C THR A 404 17.71 1.02 -24.24
N LEU A 405 16.54 1.50 -24.67
CA LEU A 405 16.39 2.30 -25.87
C LEU A 405 17.26 3.57 -25.81
N THR A 406 17.26 4.25 -24.66
CA THR A 406 18.03 5.49 -24.47
C THR A 406 19.53 5.22 -24.47
N GLU A 407 19.98 4.13 -23.82
CA GLU A 407 21.38 3.71 -23.81
C GLU A 407 21.87 3.39 -25.25
N GLN A 408 21.03 2.75 -26.06
CA GLN A 408 21.35 2.36 -27.44
C GLN A 408 21.33 3.54 -28.42
N ALA A 409 20.42 4.49 -28.24
CA ALA A 409 20.30 5.64 -29.15
C ALA A 409 21.57 6.50 -29.14
N GLY A 410 22.20 6.68 -27.97
CA GLY A 410 23.33 7.58 -27.81
C GLY A 410 23.03 9.01 -28.27
N GLY A 411 24.09 9.77 -28.58
CA GLY A 411 23.98 11.12 -29.13
C GLY A 411 23.75 12.21 -28.08
N ASP A 412 23.26 13.36 -28.54
CA ASP A 412 23.02 14.52 -27.67
C ASP A 412 21.85 14.27 -26.72
N ALA A 413 21.97 14.80 -25.51
CA ALA A 413 20.92 14.73 -24.51
C ALA A 413 19.61 15.32 -25.04
N ALA A 414 18.53 14.56 -24.88
CA ALA A 414 17.20 14.94 -25.35
C ALA A 414 16.14 14.58 -24.32
N ALA A 415 15.03 15.32 -24.35
CA ALA A 415 13.84 15.01 -23.57
C ALA A 415 12.81 14.26 -24.43
N GLN A 416 12.45 13.06 -23.99
CA GLN A 416 11.39 12.24 -24.57
C GLN A 416 10.25 12.07 -23.58
N VAL A 417 9.08 11.74 -24.11
CA VAL A 417 7.86 11.50 -23.34
C VAL A 417 7.30 10.15 -23.75
N PHE A 418 6.78 9.38 -22.81
CA PHE A 418 6.19 8.08 -23.04
C PHE A 418 4.90 7.95 -22.23
N ASN A 419 3.84 7.47 -22.87
CA ASN A 419 2.62 7.10 -22.17
C ASN A 419 2.77 5.69 -21.58
N PHE A 420 2.69 5.60 -20.27
CA PHE A 420 2.70 4.34 -19.52
C PHE A 420 1.25 3.92 -19.30
N THR A 421 0.59 3.55 -20.40
CA THR A 421 -0.76 2.98 -20.45
C THR A 421 -0.72 1.66 -21.22
N ALA A 422 -1.62 0.73 -20.92
CA ALA A 422 -1.88 -0.43 -21.75
C ALA A 422 -2.60 0.01 -23.04
N PRO A 423 -2.47 -0.73 -24.16
CA PRO A 423 -3.05 -0.33 -25.45
C PRO A 423 -4.58 -0.30 -25.45
N GLY A 424 -5.25 -1.09 -24.60
CA GLY A 424 -6.70 -1.15 -24.50
C GLY A 424 -7.25 -0.31 -23.35
N ALA A 425 -7.44 0.99 -23.56
CA ALA A 425 -8.28 1.79 -22.67
C ALA A 425 -9.74 1.30 -22.73
N LEU A 426 -10.43 1.33 -21.59
CA LEU A 426 -11.82 0.90 -21.46
C LEU A 426 -12.61 1.98 -20.71
N THR A 427 -13.93 1.96 -20.86
CA THR A 427 -14.82 2.77 -20.02
C THR A 427 -14.84 2.23 -18.58
N GLN A 428 -15.20 3.09 -17.63
CA GLN A 428 -15.33 2.69 -16.22
C GLN A 428 -16.35 1.56 -16.03
N GLU A 429 -17.45 1.57 -16.79
CA GLU A 429 -18.45 0.50 -16.76
C GLU A 429 -17.85 -0.83 -17.21
N GLU A 430 -17.12 -0.84 -18.32
CA GLU A 430 -16.42 -2.03 -18.83
C GLU A 430 -15.40 -2.55 -17.83
N PHE A 431 -14.59 -1.66 -17.24
CA PHE A 431 -13.65 -2.02 -16.18
C PHE A 431 -14.34 -2.76 -15.04
N THR A 432 -15.43 -2.18 -14.53
CA THR A 432 -16.16 -2.74 -13.39
C THR A 432 -16.77 -4.10 -13.73
N ARG A 433 -17.30 -4.24 -14.95
CA ARG A 433 -17.86 -5.51 -15.44
C ARG A 433 -16.78 -6.60 -15.54
N VAL A 434 -15.59 -6.26 -16.04
CA VAL A 434 -14.45 -7.19 -16.07
C VAL A 434 -14.02 -7.57 -14.66
N ALA A 435 -13.87 -6.59 -13.75
CA ALA A 435 -13.50 -6.84 -12.36
C ALA A 435 -14.49 -7.77 -11.65
N ALA A 436 -15.79 -7.50 -11.79
CA ALA A 436 -16.85 -8.33 -11.20
C ALA A 436 -16.85 -9.75 -11.75
N SER A 437 -16.66 -9.91 -13.07
CA SER A 437 -16.52 -11.21 -13.73
C SER A 437 -15.32 -12.00 -13.21
N VAL A 438 -14.16 -11.35 -13.06
CA VAL A 438 -12.93 -11.99 -12.58
C VAL A 438 -13.04 -12.43 -11.11
N MET A 439 -13.70 -11.61 -10.28
CA MET A 439 -13.89 -11.89 -8.85
C MET A 439 -15.10 -12.78 -8.54
N HIS A 440 -15.88 -13.17 -9.56
CA HIS A 440 -17.12 -13.93 -9.39
C HIS A 440 -18.10 -13.22 -8.43
N ARG A 441 -18.34 -11.93 -8.69
CA ARG A 441 -19.24 -11.05 -7.92
C ARG A 441 -20.28 -10.40 -8.83
N PRO A 442 -21.49 -10.12 -8.32
CA PRO A 442 -22.53 -9.48 -9.13
C PRO A 442 -22.16 -8.00 -9.41
N CYS A 443 -22.63 -7.48 -10.54
CA CYS A 443 -22.38 -6.11 -11.00
C CYS A 443 -23.69 -5.47 -11.46
N TRP A 444 -24.39 -4.81 -10.54
CA TRP A 444 -25.76 -4.33 -10.76
C TRP A 444 -26.07 -3.01 -10.05
N MET A 445 -25.26 -2.60 -9.06
CA MET A 445 -25.57 -1.45 -8.23
C MET A 445 -24.78 -0.22 -8.69
N PRO A 446 -25.37 0.71 -9.45
CA PRO A 446 -24.68 1.92 -9.84
C PRO A 446 -24.34 2.77 -8.62
N THR A 447 -23.13 3.29 -8.54
CA THR A 447 -22.72 4.26 -7.52
C THR A 447 -22.90 5.68 -8.08
N PRO A 448 -23.85 6.48 -7.56
CA PRO A 448 -24.07 7.83 -8.06
C PRO A 448 -22.84 8.72 -7.92
N ALA A 449 -22.67 9.68 -8.83
CA ALA A 449 -21.56 10.64 -8.76
C ALA A 449 -21.67 11.59 -7.56
N ALA A 450 -22.89 11.91 -7.10
CA ALA A 450 -23.11 12.95 -6.11
C ALA A 450 -22.43 12.68 -4.74
N PRO A 451 -22.54 11.48 -4.13
CA PRO A 451 -21.79 11.15 -2.91
C PRO A 451 -20.27 11.26 -3.10
N VAL A 452 -19.75 10.84 -4.26
CA VAL A 452 -18.31 10.89 -4.57
C VAL A 452 -17.84 12.33 -4.70
N LYS A 453 -18.59 13.19 -5.40
CA LYS A 453 -18.30 14.64 -5.51
C LYS A 453 -18.39 15.34 -4.16
N LEU A 454 -19.36 14.97 -3.32
CA LEU A 454 -19.50 15.55 -1.98
C LEU A 454 -18.29 15.21 -1.08
N LEU A 455 -17.82 13.96 -1.13
CA LEU A 455 -16.68 13.49 -0.33
C LEU A 455 -15.34 14.03 -0.84
N LEU A 456 -15.12 14.04 -2.17
CA LEU A 456 -13.81 14.29 -2.77
C LEU A 456 -13.65 15.70 -3.37
N GLY A 457 -14.74 16.45 -3.57
CA GLY A 457 -14.71 17.75 -4.25
C GLY A 457 -14.16 17.64 -5.68
N GLU A 458 -13.28 18.56 -6.07
CA GLU A 458 -12.61 18.58 -7.40
C GLU A 458 -11.77 17.31 -7.67
N GLN A 459 -11.35 16.56 -6.64
CA GLN A 459 -10.65 15.29 -6.85
C GLN A 459 -11.55 14.20 -7.41
N ALA A 460 -12.87 14.37 -7.28
CA ALA A 460 -13.81 13.42 -7.83
C ALA A 460 -13.64 13.29 -9.35
N ASP A 461 -13.17 14.33 -10.03
CA ASP A 461 -12.93 14.31 -11.48
C ASP A 461 -11.82 13.32 -11.86
N LEU A 462 -10.88 12.99 -10.95
CA LEU A 462 -9.89 11.92 -11.19
C LEU A 462 -10.52 10.51 -11.23
N LEU A 463 -11.75 10.35 -10.73
CA LEU A 463 -12.49 9.09 -10.71
C LEU A 463 -13.71 9.10 -11.64
N LEU A 464 -14.30 10.29 -11.84
CA LEU A 464 -15.54 10.51 -12.57
C LEU A 464 -15.30 10.99 -14.01
N GLU A 465 -14.11 11.48 -14.30
CA GLU A 465 -13.67 11.86 -15.64
C GLU A 465 -12.43 11.03 -16.02
N GLY A 466 -12.02 11.15 -17.28
CA GLY A 466 -10.87 10.40 -17.78
C GLY A 466 -10.51 10.75 -19.22
N GLN A 467 -9.56 10.01 -19.78
CA GLN A 467 -9.00 10.25 -21.10
C GLN A 467 -8.55 8.92 -21.73
N ARG A 468 -8.76 8.78 -23.04
CA ARG A 468 -8.40 7.59 -23.83
C ARG A 468 -6.97 7.75 -24.36
N VAL A 469 -6.00 7.29 -23.58
CA VAL A 469 -4.58 7.51 -23.82
C VAL A 469 -3.91 6.23 -24.31
N VAL A 470 -3.18 6.34 -25.41
CA VAL A 470 -2.50 5.21 -26.05
C VAL A 470 -0.97 5.29 -25.89
N PRO A 471 -0.28 4.15 -25.69
CA PRO A 471 1.16 4.09 -25.53
C PRO A 471 1.91 4.04 -26.87
N ALA A 472 1.65 5.02 -27.76
CA ALA A 472 2.08 4.95 -29.16
C ALA A 472 3.59 4.78 -29.31
N ARG A 473 4.41 5.52 -28.53
CA ARG A 473 5.88 5.41 -28.61
C ARG A 473 6.42 4.11 -28.04
N LEU A 474 5.82 3.55 -26.98
CA LEU A 474 6.22 2.24 -26.47
C LEU A 474 5.94 1.16 -27.52
N LEU A 475 4.77 1.18 -28.15
CA LEU A 475 4.42 0.23 -29.21
C LEU A 475 5.33 0.36 -30.44
N GLN A 476 5.58 1.60 -30.90
CA GLN A 476 6.45 1.87 -32.05
C GLN A 476 7.89 1.41 -31.84
N THR A 477 8.37 1.46 -30.59
CA THR A 477 9.72 1.00 -30.21
C THR A 477 9.77 -0.50 -29.89
N GLY A 478 8.69 -1.25 -30.14
CA GLY A 478 8.65 -2.70 -30.02
C GLY A 478 8.36 -3.23 -28.61
N PHE A 479 7.95 -2.39 -27.67
CA PHE A 479 7.57 -2.84 -26.33
C PHE A 479 6.34 -3.75 -26.39
N ARG A 480 6.44 -4.93 -25.77
CA ARG A 480 5.36 -5.91 -25.68
C ARG A 480 4.83 -5.98 -24.26
N PHE A 481 3.56 -5.64 -24.06
CA PHE A 481 2.89 -5.74 -22.77
C PHE A 481 2.70 -7.20 -22.35
N ALA A 482 3.01 -7.52 -21.10
CA ALA A 482 2.70 -8.82 -20.50
C ALA A 482 1.19 -8.92 -20.18
N PHE A 483 0.56 -7.79 -19.89
CA PHE A 483 -0.86 -7.67 -19.61
C PHE A 483 -1.51 -6.65 -20.56
N PRO A 484 -1.75 -7.04 -21.83
CA PRO A 484 -2.28 -6.11 -22.84
C PRO A 484 -3.77 -5.76 -22.64
N ASP A 485 -4.51 -6.57 -21.87
CA ASP A 485 -5.94 -6.42 -21.65
C ASP A 485 -6.32 -6.45 -20.16
N ALA A 486 -7.43 -5.79 -19.80
CA ALA A 486 -7.80 -5.63 -18.39
C ALA A 486 -8.18 -6.95 -17.73
N ARG A 487 -8.65 -7.94 -18.49
CA ARG A 487 -9.03 -9.25 -17.93
C ARG A 487 -7.77 -10.02 -17.50
N SER A 488 -6.71 -10.06 -18.31
CA SER A 488 -5.45 -10.70 -17.91
C SER A 488 -4.83 -10.01 -16.70
N ALA A 489 -4.78 -8.66 -16.69
CA ALA A 489 -4.29 -7.87 -15.57
C ALA A 489 -5.07 -8.12 -14.27
N LEU A 490 -6.41 -8.04 -14.31
CA LEU A 490 -7.24 -8.26 -13.12
C LEU A 490 -7.23 -9.73 -12.69
N THR A 491 -7.09 -10.67 -13.61
CA THR A 491 -6.95 -12.10 -13.27
C THR A 491 -5.67 -12.34 -12.47
N ASP A 492 -4.56 -11.67 -12.82
CA ASP A 492 -3.30 -11.74 -12.07
C ASP A 492 -3.42 -11.18 -10.66
N LEU A 493 -4.14 -10.07 -10.51
CA LEU A 493 -4.22 -9.31 -9.26
C LEU A 493 -5.33 -9.76 -8.31
N CYS A 494 -6.41 -10.34 -8.84
CA CYS A 494 -7.64 -10.59 -8.06
C CYS A 494 -7.93 -12.07 -7.84
N ARG A 495 -7.44 -12.99 -8.69
CA ARG A 495 -7.75 -14.41 -8.48
C ARG A 495 -6.90 -14.98 -7.35
N PRO A 496 -7.53 -15.56 -6.31
CA PRO A 496 -6.81 -16.49 -5.45
C PRO A 496 -6.52 -17.73 -6.30
N ARG A 497 -5.32 -17.82 -6.87
CA ARG A 497 -4.80 -19.13 -7.30
C ARG A 497 -4.47 -19.96 -6.06
#